data_AF-A0A6G2RYJ1-F1
#
_entry.id   AF-A0A6G2RYJ1-F1
#
_cell.length_a   1.000
_cell.length_b   1.000
_cell.length_c   1.000
_cell.angle_alpha   90.00
_cell.angle_beta   90.00
_cell.angle_gamma   90.00
#
_symmetry.space_group_name_H-M   'P 1'
#
loop_
_entity.id
_entity.type
_entity.pdbx_description
1 polymer ?
#
loop_
_entity_poly.entity_id
_entity_poly.type
_entity_poly.pdbx_seq_one_letter_code
_entity_poly.pdbx_strand_id
1 'polypeptide(L)'
;MREIVRQAVSRLRLPKPVIHTSPREDLAQVVRVPTWIWVDKGTWGSVATSAAVDGVSVTAKARPRKAVWSMGDGAVVECRGPGTPYSDRFDPKESSPDCGYTYQQASTSMPGKAFPVKVQVVWDVEWEGGGKSGVVPGLVMAAERPLVVDEVQAVVTH
;
A
#
# COMPACT_ATOMS: atom_id res chain seq x y z
N MET A 1 18.19 -19.71 -19.72
CA MET A 1 17.17 -18.64 -19.75
C MET A 1 16.32 -18.57 -18.49
N ARG A 2 15.44 -19.56 -18.19
CA ARG A 2 14.59 -19.55 -16.98
C ARG A 2 15.36 -19.29 -15.68
N GLU A 3 16.57 -19.86 -15.57
CA GLU A 3 17.43 -19.66 -14.41
C GLU A 3 17.95 -18.22 -14.28
N ILE A 4 18.43 -17.63 -15.37
CA ILE A 4 18.91 -16.23 -15.39
C ILE A 4 17.76 -15.27 -15.06
N VAL A 5 16.55 -15.54 -15.57
CA VAL A 5 15.33 -14.77 -15.23
C VAL A 5 15.04 -14.85 -13.73
N ARG A 6 15.03 -16.06 -13.14
CA ARG A 6 14.83 -16.22 -11.69
C ARG A 6 15.90 -15.50 -10.88
N GLN A 7 17.15 -15.58 -11.32
CA GLN A 7 18.27 -14.89 -10.67
C GLN A 7 18.11 -13.37 -10.74
N ALA A 8 17.75 -12.82 -11.90
CA ALA A 8 17.46 -11.39 -12.05
C ALA A 8 16.30 -10.98 -11.13
N VAL A 9 15.17 -11.69 -11.17
CA VAL A 9 14.02 -11.38 -10.31
C VAL A 9 14.35 -11.46 -8.81
N SER A 10 15.13 -12.46 -8.37
CA SER A 10 15.53 -12.60 -6.96
C SER A 10 16.40 -11.45 -6.44
N ARG A 11 17.05 -10.70 -7.33
CA ARG A 11 17.88 -9.53 -6.99
C ARG A 11 17.07 -8.25 -6.87
N LEU A 12 15.79 -8.25 -7.24
CA LEU A 12 14.92 -7.09 -7.08
C LEU A 12 14.75 -6.76 -5.61
N ARG A 13 15.23 -5.58 -5.22
CA ARG A 13 15.03 -5.03 -3.87
C ARG A 13 13.82 -4.11 -3.91
N LEU A 14 12.64 -4.67 -3.69
CA LEU A 14 11.41 -3.89 -3.64
C LEU A 14 11.33 -3.15 -2.30
N PRO A 15 11.00 -1.85 -2.28
CA PRO A 15 10.87 -1.10 -1.05
C PRO A 15 9.72 -1.63 -0.20
N LYS A 16 9.90 -1.62 1.12
CA LYS A 16 8.80 -1.86 2.05
C LYS A 16 7.85 -0.65 1.99
N PRO A 17 6.54 -0.83 1.77
CA PRO A 17 5.58 0.27 1.75
C PRO A 17 5.58 1.03 3.09
N VAL A 18 5.40 2.34 3.04
CA VAL A 18 5.15 3.16 4.23
C VAL A 18 3.72 3.67 4.17
N ILE A 19 2.94 3.39 5.22
CA ILE A 19 1.52 3.73 5.32
C ILE A 19 1.38 5.11 5.96
N HIS A 20 0.62 5.99 5.30
CA HIS A 20 0.19 7.27 5.83
C HIS A 20 -1.34 7.35 5.84
N THR A 21 -1.89 8.13 6.77
CA THR A 21 -3.33 8.40 6.85
C THR A 21 -3.64 9.88 7.10
N SER A 22 -4.90 10.28 6.85
CA SER A 22 -5.46 11.54 7.36
C SER A 22 -6.80 11.28 8.08
N PRO A 23 -6.97 11.66 9.36
CA PRO A 23 -5.96 12.19 10.28
C PRO A 23 -4.68 11.37 10.34
N ARG A 24 -3.56 11.99 10.72
CA ARG A 24 -2.28 11.30 10.83
C ARG A 24 -2.45 10.03 11.64
N GLU A 25 -1.77 9.01 11.19
CA GLU A 25 -1.75 7.66 11.74
C GLU A 25 -1.42 7.45 13.22
N ASP A 26 -0.77 8.43 13.86
CA ASP A 26 -0.47 8.47 15.30
C ASP A 26 -1.60 9.15 16.09
N LEU A 27 -2.59 9.72 15.39
CA LEU A 27 -3.82 10.28 15.92
C LEU A 27 -4.98 9.31 15.72
N ALA A 28 -5.97 9.41 16.62
CA ALA A 28 -7.20 8.67 16.47
C ALA A 28 -7.96 9.11 15.21
N GLN A 29 -8.40 8.14 14.44
CA GLN A 29 -9.42 8.34 13.43
C GLN A 29 -10.79 8.35 14.11
N VAL A 30 -11.82 8.83 13.40
CA VAL A 30 -13.17 8.95 13.96
C VAL A 30 -14.16 8.10 13.19
N VAL A 31 -15.00 7.38 13.92
CA VAL A 31 -16.12 6.60 13.35
C VAL A 31 -17.00 7.51 12.48
N ARG A 32 -17.41 7.01 11.31
CA ARG A 32 -18.23 7.73 10.30
C ARG A 32 -17.59 8.98 9.71
N VAL A 33 -16.28 9.19 9.91
CA VAL A 33 -15.51 10.25 9.25
C VAL A 33 -14.58 9.63 8.21
N PRO A 34 -14.50 10.17 6.97
CA PRO A 34 -13.60 9.64 5.95
C PRO A 34 -12.15 9.65 6.40
N THR A 35 -11.53 8.47 6.41
CA THR A 35 -10.09 8.30 6.61
C THR A 35 -9.41 8.22 5.25
N TRP A 36 -8.51 9.16 4.97
CA TRP A 36 -7.67 9.10 3.77
C TRP A 36 -6.51 8.15 4.03
N ILE A 37 -6.16 7.31 3.05
CA ILE A 37 -5.05 6.36 3.16
C ILE A 37 -4.17 6.41 1.91
N TRP A 38 -2.85 6.38 2.08
CA TRP A 38 -1.92 6.29 0.95
C TRP A 38 -0.61 5.62 1.33
N VAL A 39 0.08 5.10 0.32
CA VAL A 39 1.46 4.63 0.42
C VAL A 39 2.39 5.79 0.08
N ASP A 40 3.47 5.93 0.84
CA ASP A 40 4.50 6.93 0.58
C ASP A 40 5.05 6.82 -0.85
N LYS A 41 5.02 7.94 -1.59
CA LYS A 41 5.45 7.97 -3.00
C LYS A 41 6.93 7.60 -3.19
N GLY A 42 7.78 7.82 -2.18
CA GLY A 42 9.17 7.38 -2.18
C GLY A 42 9.34 5.86 -2.18
N THR A 43 8.31 5.12 -1.78
CA THR A 43 8.24 3.65 -1.85
C THR A 43 7.42 3.14 -3.04
N TRP A 44 6.88 4.03 -3.86
CA TRP A 44 6.07 3.73 -5.05
C TRP A 44 6.80 4.05 -6.34
N GLY A 45 7.90 3.34 -6.62
CA GLY A 45 8.75 3.59 -7.79
C GLY A 45 9.15 2.30 -8.50
N SER A 46 9.41 2.38 -9.81
CA SER A 46 9.92 1.22 -10.55
C SER A 46 11.33 0.85 -10.11
N VAL A 47 11.64 -0.45 -10.04
CA VAL A 47 12.97 -0.96 -9.68
C VAL A 47 13.45 -1.93 -10.76
N ALA A 48 14.73 -1.91 -11.11
CA ALA A 48 15.30 -2.82 -12.11
C ALA A 48 16.62 -3.43 -11.63
N THR A 49 16.92 -4.62 -12.13
CA THR A 49 18.17 -5.33 -11.88
C THR A 49 18.51 -6.24 -13.05
N SER A 50 19.76 -6.67 -13.15
CA SER A 50 20.21 -7.57 -14.20
C SER A 50 20.99 -8.77 -13.64
N ALA A 51 20.93 -9.88 -14.36
CA ALA A 51 21.75 -11.06 -14.14
C ALA A 51 22.32 -11.55 -15.47
N ALA A 52 23.52 -12.10 -15.44
CA ALA A 52 24.18 -12.63 -16.62
C ALA A 52 24.82 -13.99 -16.33
N VAL A 53 24.71 -14.91 -17.28
CA VAL A 53 25.34 -16.24 -17.25
C VAL A 53 25.82 -16.53 -18.67
N ASP A 54 27.06 -16.99 -18.82
CA ASP A 54 27.68 -17.38 -20.10
C ASP A 54 27.49 -16.35 -21.23
N GLY A 55 27.66 -15.06 -20.92
CA GLY A 55 27.53 -13.96 -21.88
C GLY A 55 26.10 -13.53 -22.23
N VAL A 56 25.07 -14.20 -21.69
CA VAL A 56 23.66 -13.81 -21.86
C VAL A 56 23.21 -12.99 -20.66
N SER A 57 22.84 -11.72 -20.89
CA SER A 57 22.28 -10.83 -19.87
C SER A 57 20.75 -10.78 -19.93
N VAL A 58 20.11 -10.76 -18.76
CA VAL A 58 18.67 -10.54 -18.56
C VAL A 58 18.48 -9.39 -17.60
N THR A 59 17.64 -8.43 -17.97
CA THR A 59 17.18 -7.34 -17.11
C THR A 59 15.74 -7.62 -16.67
N ALA A 60 15.47 -7.55 -15.36
CA ALA A 60 14.14 -7.62 -14.78
C ALA A 60 13.76 -6.24 -14.22
N LYS A 61 12.54 -5.79 -14.50
CA LYS A 61 11.98 -4.51 -14.05
C LYS A 61 10.64 -4.74 -13.36
N ALA A 62 10.53 -4.31 -12.12
CA ALA A 62 9.31 -4.32 -11.33
C ALA A 62 8.66 -2.94 -11.30
N ARG A 63 7.34 -2.88 -11.47
CA ARG A 63 6.55 -1.65 -11.36
C ARG A 63 5.38 -1.85 -10.38
N PRO A 64 5.13 -0.95 -9.43
CA PRO A 64 4.00 -1.08 -8.53
C PRO A 64 2.70 -0.79 -9.31
N ARG A 65 1.72 -1.67 -9.17
CA ARG A 65 0.46 -1.63 -9.93
C ARG A 65 -0.70 -1.13 -9.07
N LYS A 66 -0.87 -1.70 -7.89
CA LYS A 66 -2.02 -1.43 -7.01
C LYS A 66 -1.69 -1.68 -5.54
N ALA A 67 -2.42 -1.00 -4.66
CA ALA A 67 -2.37 -1.18 -3.22
C ALA A 67 -3.68 -1.83 -2.77
N VAL A 68 -3.58 -2.97 -2.08
CA VAL A 68 -4.72 -3.66 -1.47
C VAL A 68 -4.62 -3.48 0.03
N TRP A 69 -5.59 -2.80 0.61
CA TRP A 69 -5.66 -2.47 2.03
C TRP A 69 -6.62 -3.41 2.73
N SER A 70 -6.18 -4.01 3.83
CA SER A 70 -7.06 -4.67 4.80
C SER A 70 -7.21 -3.73 5.99
N MET A 71 -8.43 -3.31 6.29
CA MET A 71 -8.69 -2.26 7.28
C MET A 71 -8.81 -2.79 8.71
N GLY A 72 -8.66 -4.10 8.91
CA GLY A 72 -8.65 -4.72 10.24
C GLY A 72 -10.03 -4.99 10.85
N ASP A 73 -11.10 -4.44 10.26
CA ASP A 73 -12.51 -4.72 10.60
C ASP A 73 -13.19 -5.71 9.62
N GLY A 74 -12.39 -6.34 8.76
CA GLY A 74 -12.84 -7.26 7.71
C GLY A 74 -13.02 -6.60 6.34
N ALA A 75 -13.00 -5.27 6.26
CA ALA A 75 -13.08 -4.57 4.99
C ALA A 75 -11.76 -4.61 4.20
N VAL A 76 -11.89 -4.63 2.88
CA VAL A 76 -10.77 -4.55 1.93
C VAL A 76 -11.00 -3.39 0.96
N VAL A 77 -9.99 -2.56 0.77
CA VAL A 77 -10.00 -1.43 -0.17
C VAL A 77 -8.91 -1.63 -1.20
N GLU A 78 -9.25 -1.54 -2.48
CA GLU A 78 -8.26 -1.59 -3.57
C GLU A 78 -8.08 -0.20 -4.19
N CYS A 79 -6.83 0.29 -4.16
CA CYS A 79 -6.47 1.58 -4.74
C CYS A 79 -5.58 1.38 -5.97
N ARG A 80 -5.95 2.03 -7.08
CA ARG A 80 -5.20 2.03 -8.34
C ARG A 80 -4.10 3.09 -8.28
N GLY A 81 -3.04 2.78 -7.55
CA GLY A 81 -1.92 3.69 -7.30
C GLY A 81 -1.56 3.77 -5.83
N PRO A 82 -0.65 4.68 -5.44
CA PRO A 82 -0.29 4.87 -4.05
C PRO A 82 -1.40 5.53 -3.23
N GLY A 83 -2.41 6.15 -3.86
CA GLY A 83 -3.36 7.04 -3.20
C GLY A 83 -2.89 8.50 -3.20
N THR A 84 -3.80 9.41 -2.89
CA THR A 84 -3.55 10.85 -2.85
C THR A 84 -3.25 11.31 -1.43
N PRO A 85 -2.06 11.88 -1.15
CA PRO A 85 -1.79 12.52 0.12
C PRO A 85 -2.78 13.64 0.42
N TYR A 86 -3.30 13.67 1.65
CA TYR A 86 -4.12 14.78 2.10
C TYR A 86 -3.32 16.09 2.10
N SER A 87 -4.00 17.20 1.89
CA SER A 87 -3.46 18.56 1.95
C SER A 87 -4.60 19.54 2.19
N ASP A 88 -4.32 20.68 2.80
CA ASP A 88 -5.32 21.69 3.20
C ASP A 88 -6.12 22.32 2.04
N ARG A 89 -5.78 21.97 0.79
CA ARG A 89 -6.58 22.34 -0.40
C ARG A 89 -7.88 21.56 -0.53
N PHE A 90 -8.02 20.44 0.19
CA PHE A 90 -9.23 19.62 0.18
C PHE A 90 -10.17 20.04 1.31
N ASP A 91 -11.48 19.83 1.14
CA ASP A 91 -12.42 20.00 2.24
C ASP A 91 -12.15 18.88 3.28
N PRO A 92 -11.97 19.19 4.58
CA PRO A 92 -11.72 18.18 5.62
C PRO A 92 -12.81 17.11 5.75
N LYS A 93 -14.02 17.38 5.24
CA LYS A 93 -15.14 16.43 5.21
C LYS A 93 -15.20 15.60 3.94
N GLU A 94 -14.40 15.95 2.93
CA GLU A 94 -14.39 15.25 1.65
C GLU A 94 -13.68 13.90 1.79
N SER A 95 -14.19 12.91 1.06
CA SER A 95 -13.51 11.63 0.93
C SER A 95 -12.32 11.76 0.00
N SER A 96 -11.29 10.93 0.22
CA SER A 96 -10.15 10.85 -0.70
C SER A 96 -10.63 10.61 -2.14
N PRO A 97 -10.05 11.31 -3.14
CA PRO A 97 -10.48 11.18 -4.53
C PRO A 97 -10.16 9.81 -5.13
N ASP A 98 -9.24 9.05 -4.54
CA ASP A 98 -8.76 7.77 -5.09
C ASP A 98 -8.60 6.63 -4.08
N CYS A 99 -8.39 6.92 -2.80
CA CYS A 99 -8.04 5.91 -1.80
C CYS A 99 -8.41 6.37 -0.38
N GLY A 100 -9.49 5.81 0.15
CA GLY A 100 -9.99 6.13 1.49
C GLY A 100 -10.93 5.06 2.02
N TYR A 101 -11.21 5.13 3.32
CA TYR A 101 -12.10 4.21 4.02
C TYR A 101 -12.81 4.93 5.16
N THR A 102 -14.02 4.48 5.50
CA THR A 102 -14.80 5.03 6.63
C THR A 102 -15.20 3.92 7.58
N TYR A 103 -14.56 3.88 8.74
CA TYR A 103 -14.90 2.94 9.80
C TYR A 103 -16.31 3.18 10.35
N GLN A 104 -17.04 2.10 10.60
CA GLN A 104 -18.39 2.14 11.15
C GLN A 104 -18.43 1.89 12.65
N GLN A 105 -17.32 1.43 13.24
CA GLN A 105 -17.23 1.03 14.64
C GLN A 105 -15.88 1.48 15.21
N ALA A 106 -15.86 1.79 16.51
CA ALA A 106 -14.65 2.13 17.23
C ALA A 106 -13.78 0.89 17.43
N SER A 107 -12.47 1.08 17.57
CA SER A 107 -11.51 -0.01 17.78
C SER A 107 -11.40 -0.46 19.24
N THR A 108 -12.20 0.08 20.15
CA THR A 108 -12.11 -0.16 21.60
C THR A 108 -12.31 -1.63 22.01
N SER A 109 -13.11 -2.37 21.25
CA SER A 109 -13.36 -3.81 21.44
C SER A 109 -12.31 -4.72 20.78
N MET A 110 -11.42 -4.16 19.96
CA MET A 110 -10.38 -4.91 19.26
C MET A 110 -9.19 -5.21 20.18
N PRO A 111 -8.46 -6.33 19.95
CA PRO A 111 -7.17 -6.56 20.60
C PRO A 111 -6.24 -5.35 20.41
N GLY A 112 -5.60 -4.90 21.49
CA GLY A 112 -4.75 -3.71 21.46
C GLY A 112 -5.51 -2.38 21.27
N LYS A 113 -6.85 -2.40 21.31
CA LYS A 113 -7.74 -1.24 21.12
C LYS A 113 -7.52 -0.50 19.79
N ALA A 114 -7.05 -1.22 18.77
CA ALA A 114 -6.71 -0.66 17.45
C ALA A 114 -7.04 -1.67 16.33
N PHE A 115 -7.32 -1.18 15.12
CA PHE A 115 -7.41 -2.03 13.94
C PHE A 115 -6.02 -2.29 13.34
N PRO A 116 -5.67 -3.53 12.99
CA PRO A 116 -4.44 -3.84 12.28
C PRO A 116 -4.58 -3.52 10.79
N VAL A 117 -4.25 -2.28 10.41
CA VAL A 117 -4.33 -1.83 9.02
C VAL A 117 -3.11 -2.33 8.25
N LYS A 118 -3.36 -3.12 7.21
CA LYS A 118 -2.34 -3.73 6.38
C LYS A 118 -2.47 -3.26 4.94
N VAL A 119 -1.35 -2.94 4.30
CA VAL A 119 -1.27 -2.69 2.86
C VAL A 119 -0.43 -3.76 2.18
N GLN A 120 -0.90 -4.24 1.04
CA GLN A 120 -0.16 -5.07 0.10
C GLN A 120 -0.01 -4.34 -1.22
N VAL A 121 1.22 -3.98 -1.58
CA VAL A 121 1.54 -3.41 -2.88
C VAL A 121 1.87 -4.55 -3.83
N VAL A 122 1.08 -4.66 -4.90
CA VAL A 122 1.25 -5.64 -5.96
C VAL A 122 2.11 -5.05 -7.06
N TRP A 123 3.13 -5.79 -7.48
CA TRP A 123 4.13 -5.35 -8.46
C TRP A 123 4.05 -6.20 -9.71
N ASP A 124 3.95 -5.59 -10.89
CA ASP A 124 4.13 -6.28 -12.15
C ASP A 124 5.62 -6.36 -12.48
N VAL A 125 6.10 -7.54 -12.88
CA VAL A 125 7.50 -7.77 -13.21
C VAL A 125 7.63 -8.19 -14.67
N GLU A 126 8.39 -7.42 -15.42
CA GLU A 126 8.75 -7.71 -16.81
C GLU A 126 10.25 -8.02 -16.88
N TRP A 127 10.65 -8.86 -17.84
CA TRP A 127 12.06 -9.11 -18.12
C TRP A 127 12.33 -9.14 -19.61
N GLU A 128 13.58 -8.82 -19.97
CA GLU A 128 14.11 -8.88 -21.32
C GLU A 128 15.56 -9.37 -21.31
N GLY A 129 15.95 -10.17 -22.30
CA GLY A 129 17.33 -10.67 -22.42
C GLY A 129 17.47 -11.83 -23.39
N GLY A 130 18.64 -11.93 -24.04
CA GLY A 130 18.94 -13.00 -25.01
C GLY A 130 17.91 -13.12 -26.15
N GLY A 131 17.39 -11.98 -26.63
CA GLY A 131 16.38 -11.92 -27.69
C GLY A 131 14.97 -12.34 -27.29
N LYS A 132 14.69 -12.49 -25.99
CA LYS A 132 13.38 -12.87 -25.45
C LYS A 132 12.91 -11.87 -24.41
N SER A 133 11.60 -11.87 -24.15
CA SER A 133 10.98 -11.11 -23.06
C SER A 133 9.84 -11.90 -22.44
N GLY A 134 9.36 -11.45 -21.28
CA GLY A 134 8.20 -12.03 -20.64
C GLY A 134 7.83 -11.34 -19.33
N VAL A 135 6.81 -11.88 -18.68
CA VAL A 135 6.33 -11.42 -17.37
C VAL A 135 6.56 -12.49 -16.31
N VAL A 136 6.76 -12.05 -15.07
CA VAL A 136 6.77 -12.92 -13.88
C VAL A 136 5.57 -12.54 -13.02
N PRO A 137 4.84 -13.53 -12.45
CA PRO A 137 3.71 -13.26 -11.56
C PRO A 137 4.06 -12.26 -10.46
N GLY A 138 3.09 -11.41 -10.15
CA GLY A 138 3.36 -10.18 -9.44
C GLY A 138 3.92 -10.40 -8.04
N LEU A 139 5.02 -9.72 -7.75
CA LEU A 139 5.61 -9.71 -6.42
C LEU A 139 4.75 -8.87 -5.48
N VAL A 140 4.79 -9.17 -4.19
CA VAL A 140 4.00 -8.46 -3.18
C VAL A 140 4.92 -7.98 -2.07
N MET A 141 4.84 -6.68 -1.77
CA MET A 141 5.43 -6.11 -0.57
C MET A 141 4.33 -5.65 0.37
N ALA A 142 4.51 -5.89 1.66
CA ALA A 142 3.49 -5.57 2.66
C ALA A 142 4.04 -4.73 3.80
N ALA A 143 3.17 -3.92 4.37
CA ALA A 143 3.37 -3.24 5.64
C ALA A 143 2.07 -3.28 6.44
N GLU A 144 2.20 -3.16 7.75
CA GLU A 144 1.06 -3.18 8.67
C GLU A 144 1.35 -2.19 9.80
N ARG A 145 0.29 -1.56 10.30
CA ARG A 145 0.34 -0.71 11.48
C ARG A 145 -0.99 -0.72 12.24
N PRO A 146 -0.98 -0.53 13.57
CA PRO A 146 -2.20 -0.28 14.31
C PRO A 146 -2.75 1.11 13.99
N LEU A 147 -4.07 1.21 13.90
CA LEU A 147 -4.80 2.48 13.77
C LEU A 147 -5.92 2.53 14.81
N VAL A 148 -5.88 3.55 15.67
CA VAL A 148 -6.92 3.78 16.68
C VAL A 148 -8.09 4.48 16.02
N VAL A 149 -9.31 3.98 16.26
CA VAL A 149 -10.55 4.58 15.77
C VAL A 149 -11.46 4.80 16.97
N ASP A 150 -11.84 6.05 17.20
CA ASP A 150 -12.66 6.44 18.34
C ASP A 150 -14.04 6.92 17.90
N GLU A 151 -15.01 6.86 18.81
CA GLU A 151 -16.32 7.44 18.62
C GLU A 151 -16.41 8.74 19.43
N VAL A 152 -16.55 9.88 18.74
CA VAL A 152 -16.76 11.15 19.43
C VAL A 152 -18.24 11.23 19.85
N GLN A 153 -18.50 11.07 21.14
CA GLN A 153 -19.82 11.33 21.71
C GLN A 153 -19.90 12.78 22.18
N ALA A 154 -20.78 13.56 21.55
CA ALA A 154 -21.10 14.89 22.05
C ALA A 154 -22.02 14.75 23.27
N VAL A 155 -21.55 15.18 24.44
CA VAL A 155 -22.43 15.43 25.58
C VAL A 155 -23.10 16.78 25.35
N VAL A 156 -24.39 16.78 25.03
CA VAL A 156 -25.19 18.01 25.07
C VAL A 156 -25.55 18.27 26.53
N THR A 157 -24.82 19.16 27.19
CA THR A 157 -25.25 19.71 28.49
C THR A 157 -26.33 20.76 28.24
N HIS A 158 -27.55 20.52 28.75
CA HIS A 158 -28.65 21.48 28.78
C HIS A 158 -28.56 22.41 30.00
#